data_AF-E4Z6N3-F1
#
_entry.id   AF-E4Z6N3-F1
#
_cell.length_a   1.000
_cell.length_b   1.000
_cell.length_c   1.000
_cell.angle_alpha   90.00
_cell.angle_beta   90.00
_cell.angle_gamma   90.00
#
_symmetry.space_group_name_H-M   'P 1'
#
loop_
_entity.id
_entity.type
_entity.pdbx_description
1 polymer ?
#
loop_
_entity_poly.entity_id
_entity_poly.type
_entity_poly.pdbx_seq_one_letter_code
_entity_poly.pdbx_strand_id
1 'polypeptide(L)'
;MLLIFMFACIGVQLFKGRLYACSDISKTTEAECKGEYVEFEDNTFNKPVLRERSWQNNDFNYDTVHGAMLSLFVVATFEGWPSLLYKSIDSWSEDHGPKYMARSGVSLFYIAYIIVIAFFMMNIFVGFVIVTFQEQGEMEYKNCELDKNQRQCLEYALKAKPIPRYMPSNPWQYRVWLVVNSPYFEYFMLGLILLNTLFQHDQQIPNLTTLLGYLNVVFTTLFTIEMVFKMVAFKPKHYFQDPWNTFDFIVVVGSIADLFADSKDNNLSIKVSFFRLFRVLRLVKLLSRGEGIRTLLWTFVKSIRALPYVAMLILLLFFIYGVVGMQMFGTIQPLETTMINENNNFKSFFQSMLLLFRCMTGEAWQEIMLASVAEHKEKQRLFDTYIAKKFSCGSNFAYVYFISFYMFCAFLIINLFVAVIMDNFDYLTRDWSILGPHHLDEFARIWAEYDHDAKATARLWPTLSTQSS
;
A
#
# COMPACT_ATOMS: atom_id res chain seq x y z
N MET A 1 -2.36 -3.16 28.00
CA MET A 1 -1.72 -4.30 28.70
C MET A 1 -2.58 -4.90 29.81
N LEU A 2 -3.12 -4.12 30.75
CA LEU A 2 -3.98 -4.66 31.82
C LEU A 2 -5.20 -5.45 31.30
N LEU A 3 -5.86 -4.95 30.25
CA LEU A 3 -7.01 -5.63 29.65
C LEU A 3 -6.63 -6.98 29.00
N ILE A 4 -5.50 -7.03 28.30
CA ILE A 4 -4.96 -8.27 27.72
C ILE A 4 -4.68 -9.29 28.82
N PHE A 5 -4.10 -8.86 29.95
CA PHE A 5 -3.86 -9.72 31.10
C PHE A 5 -5.17 -10.28 31.69
N MET A 6 -6.20 -9.46 31.86
CA MET A 6 -7.51 -9.92 32.35
C MET A 6 -8.13 -10.98 31.42
N PHE A 7 -8.15 -10.72 30.11
CA PHE A 7 -8.64 -11.69 29.13
C PHE A 7 -7.75 -12.93 29.03
N ALA A 8 -6.45 -12.81 29.25
CA ALA A 8 -5.53 -13.95 29.30
C ALA A 8 -5.88 -14.88 30.46
N CYS A 9 -6.14 -14.35 31.66
CA CYS A 9 -6.59 -15.13 32.80
C CYS A 9 -7.92 -15.86 32.51
N ILE A 10 -8.88 -15.18 31.87
CA ILE A 10 -10.15 -15.81 31.44
C ILE A 10 -9.88 -16.91 30.41
N GLY A 11 -9.03 -16.65 29.41
CA GLY A 11 -8.68 -17.62 28.37
C GLY A 11 -8.02 -18.87 28.94
N VAL A 12 -7.12 -18.73 29.92
CA VAL A 12 -6.52 -19.87 30.63
C VAL A 12 -7.59 -20.72 31.30
N GLN A 13 -8.59 -20.12 31.97
CA GLN A 13 -9.67 -20.89 32.60
C GLN A 13 -10.57 -21.62 31.58
N LEU A 14 -10.71 -21.08 30.36
CA LEU A 14 -11.58 -21.66 29.33
C LEU A 14 -10.91 -22.75 28.48
N PHE A 15 -9.60 -22.63 28.24
CA PHE A 15 -8.90 -23.36 27.19
C PHE A 15 -7.63 -24.12 27.64
N LYS A 16 -7.17 -23.96 28.88
CA LYS A 16 -5.99 -24.68 29.39
C LYS A 16 -6.13 -26.19 29.19
N GLY A 17 -5.14 -26.82 28.55
CA GLY A 17 -5.11 -28.26 28.31
C GLY A 17 -6.06 -28.77 27.22
N ARG A 18 -6.77 -27.87 26.49
CA ARG A 18 -7.85 -28.26 25.55
C ARG A 18 -7.53 -28.02 24.08
N LEU A 19 -6.35 -27.50 23.77
CA LEU A 19 -5.90 -27.18 22.40
C LEU A 19 -4.88 -28.19 21.85
N TYR A 20 -4.75 -29.34 22.50
CA TYR A 20 -3.95 -30.45 22.00
C TYR A 20 -4.71 -31.21 20.90
N ALA A 21 -3.97 -31.67 19.90
CA ALA A 21 -4.49 -32.49 18.83
C ALA A 21 -3.47 -33.55 18.42
N CYS A 22 -3.96 -34.69 17.93
CA CYS A 22 -3.13 -35.63 17.22
C CYS A 22 -2.87 -35.14 15.79
N SER A 23 -1.76 -35.56 15.20
CA SER A 23 -1.44 -35.27 13.78
C SER A 23 -2.52 -35.74 12.81
N ASP A 24 -3.26 -36.80 13.15
CA ASP A 24 -4.44 -37.26 12.43
C ASP A 24 -5.72 -37.09 13.24
N ILE A 25 -6.83 -36.77 12.57
CA ILE A 25 -8.15 -36.55 13.20
C ILE A 25 -8.79 -37.82 13.76
N SER A 26 -8.20 -39.00 13.53
CA SER A 26 -8.81 -40.29 13.91
C SER A 26 -8.64 -40.63 15.39
N LYS A 27 -7.62 -40.06 16.04
CA LYS A 27 -7.28 -40.32 17.45
C LYS A 27 -7.52 -39.10 18.31
N THR A 28 -8.12 -39.32 19.47
CA THR A 28 -8.57 -38.22 20.35
C THR A 28 -7.82 -38.15 21.67
N THR A 29 -6.93 -39.09 21.98
CA THR A 29 -6.14 -39.07 23.23
C THR A 29 -4.65 -39.29 22.93
N GLU A 30 -3.78 -38.78 23.80
CA GLU A 30 -2.33 -38.96 23.69
C GLU A 30 -1.93 -40.46 23.69
N ALA A 31 -2.62 -41.28 24.47
CA ALA A 31 -2.38 -42.72 24.55
C ALA A 31 -2.65 -43.42 23.20
N GLU A 32 -3.67 -42.97 22.47
CA GLU A 32 -4.05 -43.50 21.15
C GLU A 32 -3.22 -42.90 20.00
N CYS A 33 -2.69 -41.68 20.18
CA CYS A 33 -1.91 -40.95 19.19
C CYS A 33 -0.47 -41.48 19.08
N LYS A 34 -0.33 -42.77 18.76
CA LYS A 34 0.95 -43.48 18.62
C LYS A 34 0.97 -44.32 17.34
N GLY A 35 2.17 -44.63 16.87
CA GLY A 35 2.39 -45.38 15.64
C GLY A 35 2.26 -44.51 14.40
N GLU A 36 1.91 -45.10 13.27
CA GLU A 36 1.84 -44.43 11.98
C GLU A 36 0.39 -44.27 11.51
N TYR A 37 0.15 -43.25 10.68
CA TYR A 37 -1.09 -43.06 9.94
C TYR A 37 -0.77 -42.86 8.45
N VAL A 38 -1.79 -43.12 7.61
CA VAL A 38 -1.68 -42.94 6.16
C VAL A 38 -2.23 -41.57 5.80
N GLU A 39 -1.41 -40.75 5.15
CA GLU A 39 -1.80 -39.48 4.55
C GLU A 39 -1.91 -39.63 3.04
N PHE A 40 -2.97 -39.07 2.47
CA PHE A 40 -3.19 -39.03 1.02
C PHE A 40 -2.93 -37.60 0.55
N GLU A 41 -1.92 -37.41 -0.31
CA GLU A 41 -1.69 -36.11 -0.95
C GLU A 41 -2.82 -35.81 -1.95
N ASP A 42 -3.23 -34.53 -2.00
CA ASP A 42 -4.38 -34.06 -2.77
C ASP A 42 -4.38 -34.60 -4.22
N ASN A 43 -5.54 -35.11 -4.65
CA ASN A 43 -5.84 -35.64 -5.98
C ASN A 43 -5.22 -36.99 -6.40
N THR A 44 -4.48 -37.71 -5.54
CA THR A 44 -4.13 -39.11 -5.84
C THR A 44 -4.30 -40.05 -4.65
N PHE A 45 -5.43 -40.76 -4.60
CA PHE A 45 -5.64 -41.92 -3.72
C PHE A 45 -4.60 -43.05 -3.93
N ASN A 46 -3.80 -42.96 -4.99
CA ASN A 46 -2.88 -44.00 -5.43
C ASN A 46 -1.47 -43.88 -4.83
N LYS A 47 -1.17 -42.87 -4.00
CA LYS A 47 0.13 -42.70 -3.34
C LYS A 47 -0.03 -42.44 -1.83
N PRO A 48 -0.30 -43.48 -1.03
CA PRO A 48 -0.33 -43.33 0.43
C PRO A 48 1.08 -43.05 0.96
N VAL A 49 1.23 -41.97 1.74
CA VAL A 49 2.47 -41.66 2.46
C VAL A 49 2.25 -42.01 3.93
N LEU A 50 3.12 -42.85 4.49
CA LEU A 50 3.12 -43.15 5.92
C LEU A 50 3.76 -42.00 6.69
N ARG A 51 3.06 -41.48 7.71
CA ARG A 51 3.59 -40.47 8.63
C ARG A 51 3.42 -40.93 10.07
N GLU A 52 4.38 -40.56 10.92
CA GLU A 52 4.31 -40.85 12.36
C GLU A 52 3.25 -39.98 13.03
N ARG A 53 2.52 -40.56 13.98
CA ARG A 53 1.61 -39.83 14.84
C ARG A 53 2.37 -39.06 15.91
N SER A 54 1.96 -37.82 16.13
CA SER A 54 2.47 -37.01 17.24
C SER A 54 1.36 -36.22 17.89
N TRP A 55 1.33 -36.23 19.22
CA TRP A 55 0.42 -35.43 20.03
C TRP A 55 1.03 -34.04 20.22
N GLN A 56 0.45 -33.01 19.61
CA GLN A 56 1.00 -31.66 19.61
C GLN A 56 0.00 -30.67 20.18
N ASN A 57 0.51 -29.70 20.95
CA ASN A 57 -0.26 -28.52 21.34
C ASN A 57 -0.30 -27.53 20.17
N ASN A 58 -1.33 -26.68 20.15
CA ASN A 58 -1.34 -25.55 19.22
C ASN A 58 -0.22 -24.55 19.55
N ASP A 59 0.43 -24.00 18.53
CA ASP A 59 1.54 -23.04 18.68
C ASP A 59 1.14 -21.82 19.52
N PHE A 60 -0.10 -21.35 19.32
CA PHE A 60 -0.75 -20.33 20.15
C PHE A 60 -1.77 -21.01 21.07
N ASN A 61 -1.45 -21.10 22.36
CA ASN A 61 -2.29 -21.77 23.35
C ASN A 61 -2.55 -20.89 24.58
N TYR A 62 -3.30 -21.45 25.53
CA TYR A 62 -3.75 -20.80 26.76
C TYR A 62 -3.34 -21.59 28.02
N ASP A 63 -2.28 -22.39 27.95
CA ASP A 63 -1.87 -23.25 29.09
C ASP A 63 -1.27 -22.43 30.24
N THR A 64 -0.60 -21.33 29.89
CA THR A 64 -0.03 -20.36 30.83
C THR A 64 -0.54 -18.96 30.51
N VAL A 65 -0.54 -18.07 31.51
CA VAL A 65 -0.96 -16.67 31.32
C VAL A 65 -0.07 -15.96 30.29
N HIS A 66 1.23 -16.24 30.28
CA HIS A 66 2.16 -15.65 29.31
C HIS A 66 1.88 -16.13 27.88
N GLY A 67 1.63 -17.44 27.68
CA GLY A 67 1.22 -17.98 26.38
C GLY A 67 -0.12 -17.41 25.92
N ALA A 68 -1.09 -17.29 26.83
CA ALA A 68 -2.38 -16.66 26.56
C ALA A 68 -2.24 -15.19 26.16
N MET A 69 -1.36 -14.42 26.82
CA MET A 69 -1.08 -13.04 26.44
C MET A 69 -0.46 -12.93 25.04
N LEU A 70 0.42 -13.85 24.65
CA LEU A 70 0.97 -13.91 23.29
C LEU A 70 -0.12 -14.22 22.26
N SER A 71 -0.94 -15.24 22.52
CA SER A 71 -2.08 -15.62 21.67
C SER A 71 -3.05 -14.45 21.49
N LEU A 72 -3.38 -13.75 22.57
CA LEU A 72 -4.26 -12.58 22.54
C LEU A 72 -3.61 -11.35 21.90
N PHE A 73 -2.28 -11.21 21.97
CA PHE A 73 -1.56 -10.18 21.23
C PHE A 73 -1.70 -10.40 19.72
N VAL A 74 -1.50 -11.62 19.24
CA VAL A 74 -1.71 -11.98 17.82
C VAL A 74 -3.17 -11.76 17.40
N VAL A 75 -4.14 -12.12 18.23
CA VAL A 75 -5.56 -11.81 17.96
C VAL A 75 -5.81 -10.30 17.91
N ALA A 76 -5.14 -9.51 18.75
CA ALA A 76 -5.26 -8.05 18.74
C ALA A 76 -4.67 -7.40 17.48
N THR A 77 -3.76 -8.06 16.78
CA THR A 77 -3.27 -7.62 15.46
C THR A 77 -4.18 -8.05 14.31
N PHE A 78 -5.30 -8.74 14.59
CA PHE A 78 -6.21 -9.33 13.59
C PHE A 78 -5.58 -10.38 12.67
N GLU A 79 -4.50 -11.02 13.11
CA GLU A 79 -3.80 -12.04 12.34
C GLU A 79 -4.01 -13.43 12.94
N GLY A 80 -4.24 -14.45 12.10
CA GLY A 80 -4.40 -15.85 12.52
C GLY A 80 -5.56 -16.14 13.49
N TRP A 81 -6.35 -15.13 13.86
CA TRP A 81 -7.43 -15.26 14.84
C TRP A 81 -8.56 -16.22 14.43
N PRO A 82 -8.95 -16.36 13.13
CA PRO A 82 -9.98 -17.33 12.76
C PRO A 82 -9.50 -18.76 13.00
N SER A 83 -8.23 -19.05 12.70
CA SER A 83 -7.61 -20.35 12.93
C SER A 83 -7.62 -20.72 14.41
N LEU A 84 -7.28 -19.77 15.29
CA LEU A 84 -7.32 -19.97 16.74
C LEU A 84 -8.77 -20.08 17.28
N LEU A 85 -9.70 -19.29 16.71
CA LEU A 85 -11.12 -19.36 17.02
C LEU A 85 -11.70 -20.75 16.70
N TYR A 86 -11.47 -21.27 15.50
CA TYR A 86 -12.00 -22.58 15.10
C TYR A 86 -11.42 -23.70 15.95
N LYS A 87 -10.10 -23.69 16.21
CA LYS A 87 -9.46 -24.64 17.15
C LYS A 87 -10.05 -24.53 18.56
N SER A 88 -10.42 -23.33 18.99
CA SER A 88 -11.09 -23.11 20.27
C SER A 88 -12.53 -23.59 20.29
N ILE A 89 -13.29 -23.45 19.19
CA ILE A 89 -14.66 -23.97 19.06
C ILE A 89 -14.67 -25.50 19.14
N ASP A 90 -13.68 -26.14 18.52
CA ASP A 90 -13.56 -27.60 18.49
C ASP A 90 -12.99 -28.18 19.80
N SER A 91 -12.41 -27.34 20.66
CA SER A 91 -11.95 -27.78 21.97
C SER A 91 -13.14 -28.15 22.88
N TRP A 92 -13.00 -29.17 23.74
CA TRP A 92 -14.06 -29.58 24.66
C TRP A 92 -13.52 -29.93 26.06
N SER A 93 -12.89 -31.10 26.22
CA SER A 93 -12.32 -31.62 27.47
C SER A 93 -10.81 -31.45 27.49
N GLU A 94 -10.24 -31.41 28.70
CA GLU A 94 -8.79 -31.48 28.93
C GLU A 94 -8.25 -32.84 28.44
N ASP A 95 -7.05 -32.81 27.88
CA ASP A 95 -6.30 -33.97 27.36
C ASP A 95 -7.00 -34.78 26.25
N HIS A 96 -8.04 -34.20 25.64
CA HIS A 96 -8.74 -34.78 24.51
C HIS A 96 -8.59 -33.89 23.27
N GLY A 97 -8.55 -34.54 22.11
CA GLY A 97 -8.44 -33.92 20.81
C GLY A 97 -9.69 -33.15 20.43
N PRO A 98 -9.62 -32.37 19.33
CA PRO A 98 -10.73 -31.54 18.88
C PRO A 98 -11.94 -32.38 18.51
N LYS A 99 -13.13 -31.91 18.89
CA LYS A 99 -14.42 -32.42 18.45
C LYS A 99 -15.15 -31.31 17.72
N TYR A 100 -15.45 -31.55 16.44
CA TYR A 100 -16.05 -30.57 15.55
C TYR A 100 -17.28 -29.89 16.18
N MET A 101 -17.24 -28.56 16.25
CA MET A 101 -18.30 -27.69 16.78
C MET A 101 -18.75 -28.01 18.22
N ALA A 102 -17.89 -28.58 19.07
CA ALA A 102 -18.27 -28.98 20.42
C ALA A 102 -18.68 -27.81 21.34
N ARG A 103 -18.02 -26.65 21.22
CA ARG A 103 -18.26 -25.48 22.08
C ARG A 103 -18.38 -24.19 21.26
N SER A 104 -19.36 -24.11 20.36
CA SER A 104 -19.61 -22.91 19.54
C SER A 104 -19.76 -21.61 20.35
N GLY A 105 -20.24 -21.68 21.60
CA GLY A 105 -20.39 -20.52 22.48
C GLY A 105 -19.10 -19.78 22.86
N VAL A 106 -17.93 -20.44 22.76
CA VAL A 106 -16.63 -19.79 23.05
C VAL A 106 -16.25 -18.73 22.00
N SER A 107 -16.93 -18.70 20.85
CA SER A 107 -16.79 -17.63 19.87
C SER A 107 -17.08 -16.25 20.45
N LEU A 108 -18.00 -16.15 21.43
CA LEU A 108 -18.31 -14.90 22.11
C LEU A 108 -17.11 -14.31 22.85
N PHE A 109 -16.19 -15.16 23.36
CA PHE A 109 -14.96 -14.68 24.02
C PHE A 109 -14.09 -13.88 23.05
N TYR A 110 -13.84 -14.43 21.85
CA TYR A 110 -13.03 -13.76 20.83
C TYR A 110 -13.70 -12.51 20.28
N ILE A 111 -15.01 -12.58 19.99
CA ILE A 111 -15.77 -11.43 19.50
C ILE A 111 -15.78 -10.30 20.54
N ALA A 112 -16.03 -10.61 21.81
CA ALA A 112 -16.00 -9.63 22.88
C ALA A 112 -14.60 -9.03 23.06
N TYR A 113 -13.56 -9.86 23.04
CA TYR A 113 -12.17 -9.39 23.13
C TYR A 113 -11.82 -8.44 21.98
N ILE A 114 -12.16 -8.80 20.74
CA ILE A 114 -11.92 -7.99 19.55
C ILE A 114 -12.63 -6.64 19.65
N ILE A 115 -13.91 -6.62 20.03
CA ILE A 115 -14.67 -5.37 20.17
C ILE A 115 -14.03 -4.46 21.23
N VAL A 116 -13.68 -5.03 22.39
CA VAL A 116 -13.08 -4.26 23.49
C VAL A 116 -11.72 -3.71 23.09
N ILE A 117 -10.85 -4.53 22.50
CA ILE A 117 -9.52 -4.09 22.04
C ILE A 117 -9.64 -3.04 20.94
N ALA A 118 -10.51 -3.24 19.95
CA ALA A 118 -10.72 -2.26 18.88
C ALA A 118 -11.18 -0.91 19.42
N PHE A 119 -12.12 -0.90 20.38
CA PHE A 119 -12.57 0.32 21.03
C PHE A 119 -11.44 1.03 21.77
N PHE A 120 -10.61 0.30 22.52
CA PHE A 120 -9.46 0.86 23.21
C PHE A 120 -8.40 1.40 22.24
N MET A 121 -8.11 0.67 21.15
CA MET A 121 -7.16 1.12 20.12
C MET A 121 -7.64 2.42 19.45
N MET A 122 -8.94 2.53 19.17
CA MET A 122 -9.52 3.78 18.66
C MET A 122 -9.37 4.94 19.65
N ASN A 123 -9.60 4.71 20.94
CA ASN A 123 -9.45 5.75 21.96
C ASN A 123 -7.99 6.20 22.15
N ILE A 124 -7.02 5.26 22.08
CA ILE A 124 -5.59 5.61 22.10
C ILE A 124 -5.25 6.47 20.88
N PHE A 125 -5.74 6.09 19.70
CA PHE A 125 -5.53 6.84 18.48
C PHE A 125 -6.11 8.26 18.57
N VAL A 126 -7.38 8.39 18.98
CA VAL A 126 -8.05 9.69 19.16
C VAL A 126 -7.34 10.54 20.22
N GLY A 127 -6.96 9.93 21.35
CA GLY A 127 -6.24 10.64 22.42
C GLY A 127 -4.91 11.22 21.94
N PHE A 128 -4.16 10.45 21.15
CA PHE A 128 -2.91 10.94 20.56
C PHE A 128 -3.14 12.12 19.61
N VAL A 129 -4.13 12.00 18.70
CA VAL A 129 -4.49 13.10 17.77
C VAL A 129 -4.85 14.37 18.54
N ILE A 130 -5.68 14.27 19.59
CA ILE A 130 -6.09 15.43 20.40
C ILE A 130 -4.88 16.11 21.07
N VAL A 131 -3.97 15.33 21.67
CA VAL A 131 -2.77 15.90 22.31
C VAL A 131 -1.92 16.65 21.29
N THR A 132 -1.63 16.02 20.15
CA THR A 132 -0.88 16.70 19.08
C THR A 132 -1.59 17.95 18.58
N PHE A 133 -2.93 17.93 18.57
CA PHE A 133 -3.75 19.07 18.13
C PHE A 133 -3.69 20.23 19.10
N GLN A 134 -3.78 19.95 20.40
CA GLN A 134 -3.63 20.95 21.44
C GLN A 134 -2.23 21.59 21.38
N GLU A 135 -1.17 20.79 21.24
CA GLU A 135 0.21 21.30 21.13
C GLU A 135 0.40 22.23 19.93
N GLN A 136 -0.11 21.86 18.74
CA GLN A 136 -0.02 22.73 17.57
C GLN A 136 -0.87 24.00 17.71
N GLY A 137 -2.11 23.87 18.23
CA GLY A 137 -2.99 25.01 18.46
C GLY A 137 -2.36 26.03 19.41
N GLU A 138 -1.77 25.58 20.52
CA GLU A 138 -1.07 26.45 21.46
C GLU A 138 0.12 27.20 20.84
N MET A 139 0.84 26.57 19.90
CA MET A 139 1.91 27.25 19.17
C MET A 139 1.38 28.31 18.20
N GLU A 140 0.24 28.07 17.54
CA GLU A 140 -0.36 28.99 16.58
C GLU A 140 -0.97 30.25 17.24
N TYR A 141 -1.36 30.15 18.52
CA TYR A 141 -1.95 31.23 19.30
C TYR A 141 -0.94 32.14 20.03
N LYS A 142 0.36 31.85 19.98
CA LYS A 142 1.36 32.77 20.56
C LYS A 142 1.47 34.06 19.73
N ASN A 143 0.90 35.15 20.26
CA ASN A 143 1.13 36.55 19.88
C ASN A 143 0.69 37.00 18.47
N CYS A 144 -0.40 36.48 17.90
CA CYS A 144 -0.96 36.99 16.64
C CYS A 144 -2.34 37.63 16.84
N GLU A 145 -2.48 38.89 16.42
CA GLU A 145 -3.77 39.60 16.36
C GLU A 145 -4.67 39.12 15.21
N LEU A 146 -4.08 38.52 14.16
CA LEU A 146 -4.81 38.05 12.99
C LEU A 146 -5.30 36.61 13.14
N ASP A 147 -6.56 36.40 12.76
CA ASP A 147 -7.15 35.07 12.60
C ASP A 147 -6.44 34.28 11.48
N LYS A 148 -6.50 32.94 11.56
CA LYS A 148 -5.85 32.02 10.62
C LYS A 148 -6.29 32.24 9.18
N ASN A 149 -7.59 32.47 8.95
CA ASN A 149 -8.12 32.75 7.62
C ASN A 149 -7.56 34.07 7.05
N GLN A 150 -7.41 35.08 7.89
CA GLN A 150 -6.82 36.37 7.50
C GLN A 150 -5.33 36.21 7.15
N ARG A 151 -4.58 35.43 7.94
CA ARG A 151 -3.18 35.10 7.67
C ARG A 151 -3.01 34.40 6.32
N GLN A 152 -3.80 33.37 6.03
CA GLN A 152 -3.72 32.66 4.75
C GLN A 152 -4.07 33.56 3.56
N CYS A 153 -5.09 34.41 3.68
CA CYS A 153 -5.47 35.35 2.63
C CYS A 153 -4.37 36.40 2.38
N LEU A 154 -3.82 36.98 3.46
CA LEU A 154 -2.72 37.94 3.37
C LEU A 154 -1.45 37.31 2.79
N GLU A 155 -1.12 36.10 3.24
CA GLU A 155 0.03 35.34 2.73
C GLU A 155 -0.12 35.06 1.23
N TYR A 156 -1.31 34.65 0.78
CA TYR A 156 -1.58 34.48 -0.64
C TYR A 156 -1.43 35.80 -1.38
N ALA A 157 -2.06 36.88 -0.92
CA ALA A 157 -1.99 38.19 -1.57
C ALA A 157 -0.55 38.71 -1.70
N LEU A 158 0.30 38.46 -0.69
CA LEU A 158 1.71 38.86 -0.69
C LEU A 158 2.61 37.95 -1.54
N LYS A 159 2.31 36.65 -1.62
CA LYS A 159 3.16 35.65 -2.31
C LYS A 159 2.69 35.31 -3.72
N ALA A 160 1.46 35.66 -4.09
CA ALA A 160 0.90 35.36 -5.40
C ALA A 160 1.77 35.99 -6.50
N LYS A 161 2.12 35.18 -7.49
CA LYS A 161 2.85 35.62 -8.67
C LYS A 161 1.94 35.45 -9.88
N PRO A 162 1.99 36.38 -10.85
CA PRO A 162 1.23 36.24 -12.08
C PRO A 162 1.64 34.94 -12.80
N ILE A 163 0.64 34.20 -13.26
CA ILE A 163 0.83 32.94 -13.97
C ILE A 163 1.01 33.28 -15.46
N PRO A 164 2.17 32.98 -16.07
CA PRO A 164 2.35 33.23 -17.49
C PRO A 164 1.46 32.30 -18.31
N ARG A 165 0.68 32.86 -19.23
CA ARG A 165 -0.11 32.09 -20.21
C ARG A 165 0.43 32.36 -21.59
N TYR A 166 1.01 31.33 -22.22
CA TYR A 166 1.54 31.48 -23.57
C TYR A 166 0.41 31.67 -24.58
N MET A 167 0.40 32.83 -25.24
CA MET A 167 -0.46 33.12 -26.39
C MET A 167 0.41 33.30 -27.65
N PRO A 168 0.14 32.57 -28.74
CA PRO A 168 0.92 32.71 -29.97
C PRO A 168 0.50 33.95 -30.77
N SER A 169 1.49 34.69 -31.30
CA SER A 169 1.25 35.89 -32.12
C SER A 169 0.89 35.58 -33.58
N ASN A 170 1.30 34.42 -34.11
CA ASN A 170 1.04 34.04 -35.50
C ASN A 170 -0.42 33.59 -35.67
N PRO A 171 -1.19 34.14 -36.64
CA PRO A 171 -2.60 33.77 -36.85
C PRO A 171 -2.85 32.27 -37.07
N TRP A 172 -1.96 31.58 -37.78
CA TRP A 172 -2.10 30.13 -38.04
C TRP A 172 -1.86 29.31 -36.78
N GLN A 173 -0.83 29.68 -36.00
CA GLN A 173 -0.53 29.05 -34.72
C GLN A 173 -1.66 29.31 -33.71
N TYR A 174 -2.22 30.51 -33.72
CA TYR A 174 -3.35 30.89 -32.87
C TYR A 174 -4.61 30.07 -33.14
N ARG A 175 -4.92 29.78 -34.41
CA ARG A 175 -6.03 28.87 -34.77
C ARG A 175 -5.82 27.46 -34.20
N VAL A 176 -4.61 26.92 -34.28
CA VAL A 176 -4.28 25.60 -33.71
C VAL A 176 -4.37 25.64 -32.18
N TRP A 177 -3.85 26.70 -31.56
CA TRP A 177 -3.94 26.92 -30.12
C TRP A 177 -5.39 27.00 -29.61
N LEU A 178 -6.27 27.68 -30.34
CA LEU A 178 -7.71 27.73 -30.02
C LEU A 178 -8.36 26.34 -30.05
N VAL A 179 -8.01 25.50 -31.03
CA VAL A 179 -8.53 24.12 -31.12
C VAL A 179 -8.02 23.28 -29.94
N VAL A 180 -6.72 23.31 -29.66
CA VAL A 180 -6.10 22.52 -28.59
C VAL A 180 -6.62 22.91 -27.21
N ASN A 181 -6.90 24.20 -26.99
CA ASN A 181 -7.42 24.72 -25.73
C ASN A 181 -8.96 24.67 -25.64
N SER A 182 -9.65 24.07 -26.62
CA SER A 182 -11.10 23.95 -26.60
C SER A 182 -11.55 22.76 -25.75
N PRO A 183 -12.67 22.87 -24.99
CA PRO A 183 -13.18 21.77 -24.18
C PRO A 183 -13.59 20.56 -25.04
N TYR A 184 -14.02 20.79 -26.28
CA TYR A 184 -14.38 19.73 -27.22
C TYR A 184 -13.19 18.83 -27.58
N PHE A 185 -12.00 19.43 -27.80
CA PHE A 185 -10.78 18.67 -28.05
C PHE A 185 -10.40 17.81 -26.84
N GLU A 186 -10.56 18.35 -25.63
CA GLU A 186 -10.31 17.60 -24.40
C GLU A 186 -11.26 16.42 -24.21
N TYR A 187 -12.58 16.63 -24.39
CA TYR A 187 -13.57 15.55 -24.31
C TYR A 187 -13.37 14.48 -25.39
N PHE A 188 -12.99 14.89 -26.60
CA PHE A 188 -12.64 13.96 -27.67
C PHE A 188 -11.45 13.06 -27.28
N MET A 189 -10.36 13.66 -26.79
CA MET A 189 -9.20 12.90 -26.35
C MET A 189 -9.50 12.01 -25.13
N LEU A 190 -10.35 12.47 -24.21
CA LEU A 190 -10.83 11.67 -23.08
C LEU A 190 -11.61 10.44 -23.57
N GLY A 191 -12.53 10.63 -24.51
CA GLY A 191 -13.29 9.56 -25.14
C GLY A 191 -12.40 8.52 -25.81
N LEU A 192 -11.34 8.96 -26.51
CA LEU A 192 -10.35 8.05 -27.09
C LEU A 192 -9.57 7.24 -26.05
N ILE A 193 -9.23 7.85 -24.92
CA ILE A 193 -8.58 7.12 -23.82
C ILE A 193 -9.53 6.05 -23.29
N LEU A 194 -10.75 6.42 -22.89
CA LEU A 194 -11.77 5.49 -22.36
C LEU A 194 -12.07 4.34 -23.32
N LEU A 195 -12.18 4.65 -24.61
CA LEU A 195 -12.43 3.65 -25.62
C LEU A 195 -11.21 2.72 -25.80
N ASN A 196 -9.98 3.25 -25.74
CA ASN A 196 -8.76 2.42 -25.71
C ASN A 196 -8.71 1.50 -24.48
N THR A 197 -9.16 1.96 -23.31
CA THR A 197 -9.18 1.14 -22.07
C THR A 197 -10.15 -0.02 -22.19
N LEU A 198 -11.34 0.24 -22.74
CA LEU A 198 -12.39 -0.75 -22.91
C LEU A 198 -11.93 -1.88 -23.85
N PHE A 199 -11.29 -1.52 -24.98
CA PHE A 199 -10.74 -2.51 -25.91
C PHE A 199 -9.56 -3.32 -25.35
N GLN A 200 -8.87 -2.84 -24.31
CA GLN A 200 -7.79 -3.60 -23.67
C GLN A 200 -8.28 -4.65 -22.68
N HIS A 201 -9.52 -4.56 -22.19
CA HIS A 201 -10.09 -5.52 -21.23
C HIS A 201 -10.38 -6.89 -21.87
N ASP A 202 -10.80 -6.93 -23.14
CA ASP A 202 -11.36 -8.13 -23.79
C ASP A 202 -10.31 -9.03 -24.50
N GLN A 203 -9.06 -9.07 -24.05
CA GLN A 203 -7.94 -9.74 -24.75
C GLN A 203 -8.05 -11.28 -24.90
N GLN A 204 -9.08 -11.93 -24.34
CA GLN A 204 -9.20 -13.40 -24.31
C GLN A 204 -9.69 -14.04 -25.63
N ILE A 205 -10.23 -13.28 -26.60
CA ILE A 205 -10.86 -13.85 -27.81
C ILE A 205 -9.88 -13.82 -29.00
N PRO A 206 -9.54 -14.98 -29.63
CA PRO A 206 -8.48 -15.08 -30.65
C PRO A 206 -8.74 -14.21 -31.91
N ASN A 207 -9.99 -14.09 -32.37
CA ASN A 207 -10.35 -13.22 -33.50
C ASN A 207 -10.27 -11.72 -33.17
N LEU A 208 -10.24 -11.37 -31.89
CA LEU A 208 -10.15 -9.99 -31.43
C LEU A 208 -8.69 -9.53 -31.35
N THR A 209 -7.73 -10.44 -31.21
CA THR A 209 -6.29 -10.09 -31.05
C THR A 209 -5.71 -9.32 -32.25
N THR A 210 -6.05 -9.69 -33.48
CA THR A 210 -5.65 -8.98 -34.70
C THR A 210 -6.31 -7.61 -34.80
N LEU A 211 -7.60 -7.51 -34.46
CA LEU A 211 -8.31 -6.23 -34.41
C LEU A 211 -7.72 -5.30 -33.35
N LEU A 212 -7.38 -5.81 -32.17
CA LEU A 212 -6.69 -5.07 -31.11
C LEU A 212 -5.33 -4.54 -31.56
N GLY A 213 -4.59 -5.31 -32.37
CA GLY A 213 -3.34 -4.86 -32.99
C GLY A 213 -3.54 -3.60 -33.85
N TYR A 214 -4.49 -3.63 -34.78
CA TYR A 214 -4.82 -2.47 -35.61
C TYR A 214 -5.32 -1.28 -34.79
N LEU A 215 -6.21 -1.52 -33.83
CA LEU A 215 -6.71 -0.48 -32.94
C LEU A 215 -5.58 0.18 -32.13
N ASN A 216 -4.62 -0.59 -31.62
CA ASN A 216 -3.47 -0.04 -30.90
C ASN A 216 -2.63 0.90 -31.77
N VAL A 217 -2.43 0.57 -33.05
CA VAL A 217 -1.75 1.47 -34.02
C VAL A 217 -2.57 2.74 -34.23
N VAL A 218 -3.89 2.63 -34.39
CA VAL A 218 -4.80 3.77 -34.57
C VAL A 218 -4.75 4.71 -33.37
N PHE A 219 -4.90 4.20 -32.13
CA PHE A 219 -4.83 5.03 -30.92
C PHE A 219 -3.47 5.69 -30.75
N THR A 220 -2.39 4.96 -30.98
CA THR A 220 -1.03 5.51 -30.91
C THR A 220 -0.85 6.65 -31.91
N THR A 221 -1.37 6.49 -33.13
CA THR A 221 -1.36 7.53 -34.15
C THR A 221 -2.17 8.75 -33.72
N LEU A 222 -3.40 8.57 -33.20
CA LEU A 222 -4.22 9.68 -32.71
C LEU A 222 -3.57 10.44 -31.55
N PHE A 223 -2.94 9.75 -30.59
CA PHE A 223 -2.18 10.40 -29.51
C PHE A 223 -0.91 11.10 -30.00
N THR A 224 -0.28 10.58 -31.06
CA THR A 224 0.86 11.24 -31.69
C THR A 224 0.43 12.54 -32.37
N ILE A 225 -0.72 12.54 -33.06
CA ILE A 225 -1.31 13.74 -33.66
C ILE A 225 -1.65 14.77 -32.57
N GLU A 226 -2.28 14.34 -31.46
CA GLU A 226 -2.54 15.21 -30.30
C GLU A 226 -1.25 15.90 -29.82
N MET A 227 -0.17 15.14 -29.64
CA MET A 227 1.13 15.63 -29.21
C MET A 227 1.70 16.65 -30.20
N VAL A 228 1.62 16.37 -31.51
CA VAL A 228 2.09 17.29 -32.56
C VAL A 228 1.28 18.60 -32.55
N PHE A 229 -0.05 18.54 -32.44
CA PHE A 229 -0.88 19.74 -32.35
C PHE A 229 -0.54 20.57 -31.12
N LYS A 230 -0.34 19.95 -29.95
CA LYS A 230 0.11 20.65 -28.73
C LYS A 230 1.50 21.28 -28.92
N MET A 231 2.46 20.58 -29.53
CA MET A 231 3.79 21.14 -29.79
C MET A 231 3.75 22.34 -30.75
N VAL A 232 2.92 22.29 -31.79
CA VAL A 232 2.72 23.42 -32.72
C VAL A 232 2.03 24.60 -32.00
N ALA A 233 1.01 24.32 -31.18
CA ALA A 233 0.28 25.34 -30.43
C ALA A 233 1.18 26.09 -29.44
N PHE A 234 1.91 25.38 -28.59
CA PHE A 234 2.67 25.97 -27.46
C PHE A 234 4.13 26.29 -27.77
N LYS A 235 4.67 25.77 -28.89
CA LYS A 235 6.12 25.63 -29.16
C LYS A 235 6.80 24.69 -28.16
N PRO A 236 7.92 24.03 -28.54
CA PRO A 236 8.59 23.06 -27.68
C PRO A 236 8.96 23.62 -26.29
N LYS A 237 9.40 24.88 -26.22
CA LYS A 237 9.80 25.52 -24.96
C LYS A 237 8.69 25.55 -23.91
N HIS A 238 7.45 25.93 -24.29
CA HIS A 238 6.34 25.99 -23.33
C HIS A 238 5.64 24.64 -23.18
N TYR A 239 5.68 23.78 -24.21
CA TYR A 239 5.14 22.43 -24.11
C TYR A 239 5.82 21.62 -23.00
N PHE A 240 7.16 21.66 -22.89
CA PHE A 240 7.92 20.95 -21.85
C PHE A 240 7.96 21.65 -20.49
N GLN A 241 7.36 22.84 -20.35
CA GLN A 241 7.22 23.49 -19.03
C GLN A 241 6.09 22.87 -18.20
N ASP A 242 5.07 22.32 -18.86
CA ASP A 242 4.00 21.60 -18.17
C ASP A 242 4.42 20.13 -17.93
N PRO A 243 4.48 19.69 -16.65
CA PRO A 243 4.81 18.31 -16.31
C PRO A 243 3.87 17.29 -16.97
N TRP A 244 2.59 17.63 -17.17
CA TRP A 244 1.61 16.73 -17.77
C TRP A 244 1.81 16.55 -19.27
N ASN A 245 2.16 17.63 -19.97
CA ASN A 245 2.55 17.52 -21.38
C ASN A 245 3.87 16.75 -21.55
N THR A 246 4.82 16.92 -20.62
CA THR A 246 6.06 16.12 -20.60
C THR A 246 5.77 14.63 -20.36
N PHE A 247 4.84 14.30 -19.46
CA PHE A 247 4.37 12.94 -19.24
C PHE A 247 3.68 12.37 -20.50
N ASP A 248 2.78 13.13 -21.12
CA ASP A 248 2.10 12.75 -22.37
C ASP A 248 3.13 12.41 -23.47
N PHE A 249 4.18 13.22 -23.60
CA PHE A 249 5.28 12.97 -24.55
C PHE A 249 5.99 11.63 -24.27
N ILE A 250 6.34 11.35 -23.02
CA ILE A 250 6.99 10.09 -22.63
C ILE A 250 6.09 8.89 -22.99
N VAL A 251 4.79 8.98 -22.74
CA VAL A 251 3.83 7.91 -23.05
C VAL A 251 3.70 7.69 -24.57
N VAL A 252 3.66 8.77 -25.36
CA VAL A 252 3.58 8.67 -26.83
C VAL A 252 4.86 8.08 -27.41
N VAL A 253 6.04 8.55 -26.98
CA VAL A 253 7.33 8.01 -27.44
C VAL A 253 7.48 6.53 -27.05
N GLY A 254 7.15 6.17 -25.81
CA GLY A 254 7.16 4.77 -25.36
C GLY A 254 6.18 3.89 -26.13
N SER A 255 5.00 4.42 -26.49
CA SER A 255 4.00 3.74 -27.32
C SER A 255 4.48 3.50 -28.76
N ILE A 256 5.22 4.46 -29.33
CA ILE A 256 5.82 4.31 -30.66
C ILE A 256 6.94 3.27 -30.61
N ALA A 257 7.79 3.31 -29.58
CA ALA A 257 8.86 2.35 -29.36
C ALA A 257 8.31 0.91 -29.23
N ASP A 258 7.17 0.74 -28.55
CA ASP A 258 6.47 -0.53 -28.41
C ASP A 258 6.01 -1.10 -29.77
N LEU A 259 5.44 -0.27 -30.65
CA LEU A 259 5.07 -0.70 -32.02
C LEU A 259 6.27 -1.14 -32.85
N PHE A 260 7.42 -0.48 -32.69
CA PHE A 260 8.66 -0.86 -33.37
C PHE A 260 9.31 -2.11 -32.74
N ALA A 261 9.09 -2.37 -31.46
CA ALA A 261 9.58 -3.55 -30.77
C ALA A 261 8.79 -4.81 -31.18
N ASP A 262 7.47 -4.71 -31.35
CA ASP A 262 6.61 -5.83 -31.81
C ASP A 262 6.92 -6.27 -33.27
N SER A 263 7.64 -5.46 -34.06
CA SER A 263 7.94 -5.74 -35.47
C SER A 263 9.36 -6.31 -35.74
N LYS A 264 10.24 -6.42 -34.73
CA LYS A 264 11.62 -6.95 -34.90
C LYS A 264 11.91 -8.13 -33.95
N ASP A 265 12.01 -9.32 -34.54
CA ASP A 265 12.68 -10.57 -34.11
C ASP A 265 12.62 -11.09 -32.65
N ASN A 266 12.35 -12.40 -32.58
CA ASN A 266 12.09 -13.27 -31.43
C ASN A 266 13.20 -13.44 -30.37
N ASN A 267 14.33 -12.72 -30.46
CA ASN A 267 15.49 -12.94 -29.56
C ASN A 267 15.54 -12.00 -28.34
N LEU A 268 14.47 -11.23 -28.09
CA LEU A 268 14.45 -10.17 -27.07
C LEU A 268 13.24 -10.28 -26.13
N SER A 269 12.89 -11.50 -25.72
CA SER A 269 11.70 -11.79 -24.90
C SER A 269 11.56 -10.94 -23.64
N ILE A 270 12.67 -10.52 -23.01
CA ILE A 270 12.66 -9.73 -21.77
C ILE A 270 12.37 -8.24 -22.01
N LYS A 271 12.81 -7.63 -23.13
CA LYS A 271 12.54 -6.19 -23.39
C LYS A 271 11.12 -5.96 -23.93
N VAL A 272 10.50 -6.96 -24.55
CA VAL A 272 9.13 -6.85 -25.10
C VAL A 272 8.08 -6.72 -23.98
N SER A 273 8.31 -7.25 -22.77
CA SER A 273 7.36 -7.12 -21.65
C SER A 273 7.33 -5.70 -21.06
N PHE A 274 8.49 -5.02 -20.97
CA PHE A 274 8.56 -3.68 -20.38
C PHE A 274 7.86 -2.62 -21.25
N PHE A 275 8.03 -2.66 -22.58
CA PHE A 275 7.39 -1.67 -23.45
C PHE A 275 5.86 -1.77 -23.47
N ARG A 276 5.31 -2.96 -23.18
CA ARG A 276 3.87 -3.15 -23.00
C ARG A 276 3.30 -2.36 -21.82
N LEU A 277 4.12 -1.98 -20.82
CA LEU A 277 3.69 -1.10 -19.73
C LEU A 277 3.28 0.30 -20.21
N PHE A 278 3.85 0.81 -21.30
CA PHE A 278 3.45 2.11 -21.86
C PHE A 278 2.01 2.12 -22.36
N ARG A 279 1.44 0.95 -22.71
CA ARG A 279 0.02 0.82 -23.04
C ARG A 279 -0.85 1.16 -21.83
N VAL A 280 -0.47 0.66 -20.64
CA VAL A 280 -1.15 0.91 -19.37
C VAL A 280 -0.95 2.36 -18.90
N LEU A 281 0.23 2.96 -19.16
CA LEU A 281 0.48 4.38 -18.83
C LEU A 281 -0.44 5.36 -19.56
N ARG A 282 -1.10 4.95 -20.66
CA ARG A 282 -2.15 5.76 -21.31
C ARG A 282 -3.35 5.99 -20.40
N LEU A 283 -3.68 5.03 -19.52
CA LEU A 283 -4.74 5.19 -18.51
C LEU A 283 -4.41 6.31 -17.53
N VAL A 284 -3.12 6.45 -17.20
CA VAL A 284 -2.63 7.49 -16.30
C VAL A 284 -2.82 8.89 -16.92
N LYS A 285 -2.95 9.02 -18.26
CA LYS A 285 -3.35 10.28 -18.91
C LYS A 285 -4.76 10.74 -18.51
N LEU A 286 -5.62 9.88 -17.96
CA LEU A 286 -6.90 10.32 -17.39
C LEU A 286 -6.70 11.26 -16.19
N LEU A 287 -5.63 11.02 -15.41
CA LEU A 287 -5.30 11.84 -14.25
C LEU A 287 -4.88 13.26 -14.63
N SER A 288 -4.36 13.47 -15.85
CA SER A 288 -3.98 14.80 -16.35
C SER A 288 -5.16 15.67 -16.77
N ARG A 289 -6.34 15.06 -16.95
CA ARG A 289 -7.57 15.75 -17.42
C ARG A 289 -8.46 16.24 -16.29
N GLY A 290 -8.48 15.56 -15.16
CA GLY A 290 -9.27 15.97 -14.01
C GLY A 290 -8.56 17.05 -13.20
N GLU A 291 -8.98 18.32 -13.30
CA GLU A 291 -8.46 19.41 -12.46
C GLU A 291 -8.55 19.05 -10.96
N GLY A 292 -9.67 18.49 -10.51
CA GLY A 292 -9.84 18.01 -9.14
C GLY A 292 -8.86 16.89 -8.75
N ILE A 293 -8.63 15.91 -9.63
CA ILE A 293 -7.69 14.80 -9.38
C ILE A 293 -6.24 15.33 -9.35
N ARG A 294 -5.87 16.24 -10.25
CA ARG A 294 -4.56 16.88 -10.26
C ARG A 294 -4.29 17.64 -8.97
N THR A 295 -5.27 18.40 -8.50
CA THR A 295 -5.17 19.12 -7.23
C THR A 295 -5.02 18.15 -6.07
N LEU A 296 -5.81 17.07 -6.01
CA LEU A 296 -5.70 16.04 -4.97
C LEU A 296 -4.35 15.29 -4.97
N LEU A 297 -3.83 14.93 -6.15
CA LEU A 297 -2.52 14.29 -6.27
C LEU A 297 -1.40 15.25 -5.90
N TRP A 298 -1.50 16.51 -6.30
CA TRP A 298 -0.52 17.55 -5.96
C TRP A 298 -0.51 17.85 -4.46
N THR A 299 -1.68 17.94 -3.82
CA THR A 299 -1.75 18.11 -2.36
C THR A 299 -1.11 16.92 -1.66
N PHE A 300 -1.42 15.69 -2.08
CA PHE A 300 -0.80 14.48 -1.51
C PHE A 300 0.74 14.46 -1.67
N VAL A 301 1.26 14.77 -2.86
CA VAL A 301 2.72 14.86 -3.11
C VAL A 301 3.36 15.96 -2.26
N LYS A 302 2.67 17.09 -2.08
CA LYS A 302 3.12 18.18 -1.20
C LYS A 302 3.17 17.71 0.25
N SER A 303 2.20 16.93 0.72
CA SER A 303 2.20 16.35 2.07
C SER A 303 3.36 15.37 2.30
N ILE A 304 3.69 14.52 1.30
CA ILE A 304 4.85 13.61 1.41
C ILE A 304 6.16 14.40 1.61
N ARG A 305 6.31 15.53 0.93
CA ARG A 305 7.51 16.39 1.06
C ARG A 305 7.65 17.03 2.45
N ALA A 306 6.59 17.09 3.24
CA ALA A 306 6.64 17.61 4.59
C ALA A 306 7.21 16.61 5.61
N LEU A 307 7.26 15.31 5.26
CA LEU A 307 7.58 14.24 6.22
C LEU A 307 8.81 13.36 5.91
N PRO A 308 9.91 13.89 5.32
CA PRO A 308 11.09 13.08 5.02
C PRO A 308 11.76 12.52 6.28
N TYR A 309 11.72 13.25 7.40
CA TYR A 309 12.36 12.83 8.65
C TYR A 309 11.67 11.62 9.30
N VAL A 310 10.33 11.57 9.24
CA VAL A 310 9.58 10.41 9.77
C VAL A 310 9.80 9.19 8.89
N ALA A 311 9.79 9.36 7.56
CA ALA A 311 10.13 8.28 6.63
C ALA A 311 11.58 7.77 6.85
N MET A 312 12.53 8.66 7.11
CA MET A 312 13.91 8.31 7.45
C MET A 312 13.99 7.49 8.75
N LEU A 313 13.18 7.81 9.76
CA LEU A 313 13.11 7.05 11.01
C LEU A 313 12.58 5.62 10.79
N ILE A 314 11.56 5.46 9.93
CA ILE A 314 11.06 4.13 9.54
C ILE A 314 12.15 3.35 8.79
N LEU A 315 12.84 3.98 7.83
CA LEU A 315 13.95 3.34 7.11
C LEU A 315 15.11 2.94 8.03
N LEU A 316 15.43 3.76 9.04
CA LEU A 316 16.44 3.44 10.04
C LEU A 316 16.02 2.23 10.88
N LEU A 317 14.75 2.17 11.32
CA LEU A 317 14.20 1.02 12.04
C LEU A 317 14.33 -0.26 11.19
N PHE A 318 13.92 -0.18 9.91
CA PHE A 318 14.05 -1.29 8.97
C PHE A 318 15.50 -1.74 8.82
N PHE A 319 16.43 -0.80 8.64
CA PHE A 319 17.86 -1.09 8.53
C PHE A 319 18.39 -1.83 9.76
N ILE A 320 18.11 -1.32 10.97
CA ILE A 320 18.58 -1.92 12.22
C ILE A 320 18.01 -3.33 12.36
N TYR A 321 16.69 -3.49 12.22
CA TYR A 321 16.04 -4.80 12.36
C TYR A 321 16.52 -5.76 11.29
N GLY A 322 16.67 -5.34 10.04
CA GLY A 322 17.12 -6.26 8.99
C GLY A 322 18.54 -6.76 9.18
N VAL A 323 19.47 -5.90 9.61
CA VAL A 323 20.83 -6.34 9.93
C VAL A 323 20.82 -7.32 11.11
N VAL A 324 20.04 -7.02 12.16
CA VAL A 324 19.88 -7.94 13.31
C VAL A 324 19.23 -9.27 12.88
N GLY A 325 18.20 -9.22 12.04
CA GLY A 325 17.50 -10.39 11.52
C GLY A 325 18.39 -11.26 10.65
N MET A 326 19.24 -10.66 9.79
CA MET A 326 20.25 -11.40 9.04
C MET A 326 21.24 -12.12 9.96
N GLN A 327 21.71 -11.46 11.01
CA GLN A 327 22.68 -12.05 11.93
C GLN A 327 22.07 -13.19 12.78
N MET A 328 20.79 -13.09 13.14
CA MET A 328 20.12 -14.05 14.02
C MET A 328 19.45 -15.19 13.27
N PHE A 329 18.87 -14.91 12.09
CA PHE A 329 17.99 -15.84 11.35
C PHE A 329 18.50 -16.14 9.94
N GLY A 330 19.60 -15.53 9.48
CA GLY A 330 20.13 -15.73 8.13
C GLY A 330 20.68 -17.14 7.86
N THR A 331 20.93 -17.93 8.90
CA THR A 331 21.38 -19.33 8.78
C THR A 331 20.23 -20.34 8.64
N ILE A 332 18.97 -19.91 8.79
CA ILE A 332 17.82 -20.78 8.63
C ILE A 332 17.73 -21.18 7.16
N GLN A 333 17.64 -22.50 6.91
CA GLN A 333 17.52 -23.02 5.56
C GLN A 333 16.10 -22.78 5.04
N PRO A 334 15.93 -22.11 3.89
CA PRO A 334 14.62 -21.93 3.29
C PRO A 334 14.09 -23.25 2.75
N LEU A 335 12.84 -23.55 3.08
CA LEU A 335 12.15 -24.76 2.66
C LEU A 335 10.79 -24.37 2.07
N GLU A 336 10.42 -24.92 0.91
CA GLU A 336 9.18 -24.55 0.20
C GLU A 336 7.92 -24.78 1.04
N THR A 337 7.94 -25.75 1.94
CA THR A 337 6.82 -26.13 2.82
C THR A 337 6.69 -25.25 4.06
N THR A 338 7.64 -24.36 4.32
CA THR A 338 7.66 -23.50 5.51
C THR A 338 7.49 -22.02 5.14
N MET A 339 7.15 -21.21 6.14
CA MET A 339 7.04 -19.76 5.96
C MET A 339 8.37 -19.09 5.64
N ILE A 340 9.50 -19.74 5.98
CA ILE A 340 10.83 -19.31 5.55
C ILE A 340 11.21 -20.07 4.29
N ASN A 341 11.13 -19.41 3.15
CA ASN A 341 11.40 -20.01 1.83
C ASN A 341 12.28 -19.08 0.98
N GLU A 342 12.57 -19.46 -0.26
CA GLU A 342 13.44 -18.67 -1.16
C GLU A 342 12.92 -17.24 -1.38
N ASN A 343 11.61 -17.02 -1.28
CA ASN A 343 10.96 -15.71 -1.40
C ASN A 343 10.74 -15.00 -0.06
N ASN A 344 11.01 -15.64 1.08
CA ASN A 344 10.76 -15.07 2.40
C ASN A 344 11.84 -15.53 3.38
N ASN A 345 13.00 -14.85 3.40
CA ASN A 345 14.14 -15.25 4.24
C ASN A 345 15.03 -14.06 4.64
N PHE A 346 15.97 -14.35 5.54
CA PHE A 346 16.96 -13.41 6.08
C PHE A 346 18.36 -13.58 5.49
N LYS A 347 18.52 -14.23 4.32
CA LYS A 347 19.86 -14.50 3.76
C LYS A 347 20.53 -13.24 3.21
N SER A 348 19.76 -12.34 2.61
CA SER A 348 20.25 -11.10 2.01
C SER A 348 19.56 -9.89 2.60
N PHE A 349 20.24 -8.74 2.55
CA PHE A 349 19.73 -7.49 3.11
C PHE A 349 18.39 -7.08 2.49
N PHE A 350 18.28 -7.09 1.16
CA PHE A 350 17.05 -6.72 0.47
C PHE A 350 15.89 -7.68 0.78
N GLN A 351 16.17 -8.99 0.85
CA GLN A 351 15.14 -9.96 1.21
C GLN A 351 14.66 -9.78 2.65
N SER A 352 15.59 -9.48 3.56
CA SER A 352 15.25 -9.16 4.95
C SER A 352 14.39 -7.89 5.04
N MET A 353 14.68 -6.85 4.24
CA MET A 353 13.83 -5.66 4.17
C MET A 353 12.41 -5.99 3.67
N LEU A 354 12.29 -6.83 2.63
CA LEU A 354 10.98 -7.24 2.09
C LEU A 354 10.18 -8.06 3.10
N LEU A 355 10.83 -8.99 3.80
CA LEU A 355 10.20 -9.75 4.87
C LEU A 355 9.72 -8.83 6.00
N LEU A 356 10.54 -7.86 6.42
CA LEU A 356 10.13 -6.86 7.41
C LEU A 356 8.99 -5.97 6.91
N PHE A 357 8.98 -5.63 5.63
CA PHE A 357 7.86 -4.91 5.01
C PHE A 357 6.56 -5.73 5.07
N ARG A 358 6.63 -7.04 4.78
CA ARG A 358 5.51 -7.97 4.96
C ARG A 358 5.05 -8.05 6.43
N CYS A 359 5.98 -8.05 7.38
CA CYS A 359 5.61 -8.00 8.80
C CYS A 359 4.97 -6.66 9.19
N MET A 360 5.41 -5.54 8.62
CA MET A 360 4.84 -4.21 8.85
C MET A 360 3.41 -4.09 8.31
N THR A 361 3.08 -4.75 7.20
CA THR A 361 1.70 -4.81 6.68
C THR A 361 0.81 -5.75 7.47
N GLY A 362 1.38 -6.53 8.39
CA GLY A 362 0.68 -7.50 9.22
C GLY A 362 0.57 -8.89 8.60
N GLU A 363 1.03 -9.12 7.37
CA GLU A 363 0.72 -10.35 6.63
C GLU A 363 1.41 -11.61 7.22
N ALA A 364 0.66 -12.37 8.02
CA ALA A 364 1.10 -13.64 8.64
C ALA A 364 2.43 -13.55 9.42
N TRP A 365 2.71 -12.40 10.03
CA TRP A 365 3.96 -12.15 10.75
C TRP A 365 4.20 -13.13 11.91
N GLN A 366 3.13 -13.61 12.53
CA GLN A 366 3.12 -14.57 13.63
C GLN A 366 3.65 -15.94 13.20
N GLU A 367 3.39 -16.37 11.96
CA GLU A 367 3.87 -17.66 11.45
C GLU A 367 5.34 -17.56 11.02
N ILE A 368 5.76 -16.40 10.51
CA ILE A 368 7.19 -16.10 10.26
C ILE A 368 7.97 -16.10 11.57
N MET A 369 7.39 -15.52 12.62
CA MET A 369 7.96 -15.55 13.97
C MET A 369 8.14 -17.00 14.44
N LEU A 370 7.10 -17.84 14.38
CA LEU A 370 7.17 -19.24 14.79
C LEU A 370 8.18 -20.04 13.96
N ALA A 371 8.26 -19.81 12.64
CA ALA A 371 9.25 -20.45 11.78
C ALA A 371 10.71 -20.01 12.09
N SER A 372 10.89 -18.89 12.80
CA SER A 372 12.19 -18.36 13.22
C SER A 372 12.61 -18.80 14.62
N VAL A 373 11.70 -19.42 15.39
CA VAL A 373 11.98 -19.98 16.72
C VAL A 373 12.86 -21.23 16.55
N ALA A 374 13.73 -21.48 17.53
CA ALA A 374 14.54 -22.70 17.52
C ALA A 374 13.61 -23.91 17.65
N GLU A 375 13.61 -24.80 16.66
CA GLU A 375 12.77 -26.00 16.71
C GLU A 375 13.09 -26.84 17.95
N HIS A 376 12.04 -27.23 18.68
CA HIS A 376 12.07 -28.44 19.50
C HIS A 376 12.32 -29.62 18.53
N LYS A 377 13.31 -30.45 18.88
CA LYS A 377 13.97 -31.53 18.10
C LYS A 377 13.10 -32.56 17.33
N GLU A 378 11.78 -32.41 17.22
CA GLU A 378 10.86 -33.42 16.70
C GLU A 378 10.50 -33.28 15.21
N LYS A 379 10.41 -32.07 14.64
CA LYS A 379 10.12 -31.88 13.20
C LYS A 379 11.35 -32.07 12.29
N GLN A 380 12.54 -32.17 12.88
CA GLN A 380 13.81 -32.28 12.17
C GLN A 380 14.15 -33.69 11.65
N ARG A 381 13.28 -34.69 11.89
CA ARG A 381 13.52 -36.08 11.44
C ARG A 381 13.12 -36.36 9.99
N LEU A 382 12.52 -35.41 9.29
CA LEU A 382 12.13 -35.60 7.88
C LEU A 382 13.32 -35.54 6.89
N PHE A 383 14.54 -35.22 7.36
CA PHE A 383 15.74 -35.24 6.52
C PHE A 383 16.80 -36.20 7.09
N ASP A 384 16.82 -37.41 6.55
CA ASP A 384 17.96 -38.31 6.59
C ASP A 384 19.16 -37.67 5.88
N THR A 385 19.96 -36.88 6.59
CA THR A 385 21.38 -36.78 6.31
C THR A 385 22.13 -36.21 7.50
N TYR A 386 23.35 -36.68 7.65
CA TYR A 386 24.46 -36.24 8.52
C TYR A 386 24.65 -34.69 8.66
N ILE A 387 23.91 -33.88 7.90
CA ILE A 387 23.86 -32.40 7.90
C ILE A 387 22.92 -31.84 8.98
N ALA A 388 21.79 -32.50 9.28
CA ALA A 388 20.78 -32.01 10.24
C ALA A 388 21.31 -31.89 11.68
N LYS A 389 22.32 -32.69 12.03
CA LYS A 389 22.94 -32.69 13.37
C LYS A 389 23.85 -31.49 13.66
N LYS A 390 24.18 -30.66 12.66
CA LYS A 390 25.22 -29.63 12.77
C LYS A 390 24.70 -28.19 12.95
N PHE A 391 23.41 -27.92 12.74
CA PHE A 391 22.85 -26.58 12.95
C PHE A 391 21.48 -26.66 13.63
N SER A 392 21.42 -26.26 14.90
CA SER A 392 20.18 -25.77 15.51
C SER A 392 19.87 -24.43 14.85
N CYS A 393 19.04 -24.44 13.81
CA CYS A 393 18.62 -23.24 13.12
C CYS A 393 17.44 -22.59 13.86
N GLY A 394 17.47 -21.28 14.05
CA GLY A 394 16.42 -20.52 14.77
C GLY A 394 16.82 -20.12 16.19
N SER A 395 16.08 -19.16 16.75
CA SER A 395 16.32 -18.66 18.11
C SER A 395 15.02 -18.20 18.77
N ASN A 396 14.85 -18.51 20.06
CA ASN A 396 13.72 -18.01 20.86
C ASN A 396 13.72 -16.48 20.98
N PHE A 397 14.82 -15.81 20.61
CA PHE A 397 14.86 -14.36 20.44
C PHE A 397 13.84 -13.86 19.39
N ALA A 398 13.36 -14.72 18.48
CA ALA A 398 12.32 -14.40 17.51
C ALA A 398 11.08 -13.76 18.14
N TYR A 399 10.60 -14.25 19.30
CA TYR A 399 9.44 -13.66 19.97
C TYR A 399 9.67 -12.18 20.29
N VAL A 400 10.80 -11.84 20.92
CA VAL A 400 11.13 -10.45 21.28
C VAL A 400 11.36 -9.61 20.03
N TYR A 401 12.06 -10.15 19.04
CA TYR A 401 12.37 -9.47 17.79
C TYR A 401 11.10 -9.05 17.03
N PHE A 402 10.19 -10.00 16.72
CA PHE A 402 9.00 -9.69 15.92
C PHE A 402 7.97 -8.87 16.70
N ILE A 403 7.75 -9.15 17.99
CA ILE A 403 6.80 -8.37 18.81
C ILE A 403 7.29 -6.92 18.97
N SER A 404 8.58 -6.71 19.26
CA SER A 404 9.12 -5.35 19.37
C SER A 404 9.09 -4.60 18.04
N PHE A 405 9.45 -5.26 16.94
CA PHE A 405 9.37 -4.69 15.59
C PHE A 405 7.94 -4.21 15.28
N TYR A 406 6.95 -5.08 15.49
CA TYR A 406 5.55 -4.76 15.22
C TYR A 406 5.08 -3.56 16.06
N MET A 407 5.41 -3.53 17.36
CA MET A 407 5.05 -2.43 18.24
C MET A 407 5.70 -1.10 17.84
N PHE A 408 7.00 -1.10 17.51
CA PHE A 408 7.68 0.11 17.05
C PHE A 408 7.16 0.59 15.69
N CYS A 409 6.93 -0.33 14.74
CA CYS A 409 6.34 0.00 13.44
C CYS A 409 4.95 0.60 13.59
N ALA A 410 4.06 -0.03 14.37
CA ALA A 410 2.71 0.48 14.60
C ALA A 410 2.75 1.88 15.24
N PHE A 411 3.62 2.09 16.23
CA PHE A 411 3.81 3.40 16.85
C PHE A 411 4.28 4.47 15.84
N LEU A 412 5.29 4.15 15.02
CA LEU A 412 5.80 5.09 14.01
C LEU A 412 4.78 5.40 12.91
N ILE A 413 4.01 4.41 12.45
CA ILE A 413 2.98 4.59 11.43
C ILE A 413 1.86 5.48 11.96
N ILE A 414 1.42 5.28 13.21
CA ILE A 414 0.42 6.14 13.84
C ILE A 414 0.94 7.58 13.92
N ASN A 415 2.18 7.77 14.40
CA ASN A 415 2.79 9.10 14.47
C ASN A 415 2.91 9.76 13.09
N LEU A 416 3.23 9.00 12.04
CA LEU A 416 3.27 9.48 10.67
C LEU A 416 1.88 9.92 10.21
N PHE A 417 0.86 9.08 10.40
CA PHE A 417 -0.51 9.38 9.97
C PHE A 417 -1.05 10.62 10.66
N VAL A 418 -0.78 10.76 11.96
CA VAL A 418 -1.15 11.95 12.73
C VAL A 418 -0.41 13.16 12.18
N ALA A 419 0.90 13.09 11.96
CA ALA A 419 1.66 14.20 11.37
C ALA A 419 1.10 14.62 9.99
N VAL A 420 0.77 13.66 9.11
CA VAL A 420 0.12 13.94 7.80
C VAL A 420 -1.21 14.64 7.97
N ILE A 421 -2.07 14.17 8.88
CA ILE A 421 -3.38 14.80 9.13
C ILE A 421 -3.17 16.23 9.62
N MET A 422 -2.23 16.43 10.54
CA MET A 422 -1.96 17.72 11.14
C MET A 422 -1.44 18.74 10.12
N ASP A 423 -0.52 18.33 9.23
CA ASP A 423 -0.04 19.18 8.13
C ASP A 423 -1.14 19.54 7.12
N ASN A 424 -2.15 18.67 6.96
CA ASN A 424 -3.27 18.88 6.03
C ASN A 424 -4.56 19.35 6.72
N PHE A 425 -4.54 19.57 8.03
CA PHE A 425 -5.75 19.81 8.82
C PHE A 425 -6.51 21.03 8.31
N ASP A 426 -5.79 22.11 8.04
CA ASP A 426 -6.31 23.36 7.47
C ASP A 426 -7.06 23.17 6.17
N TYR A 427 -6.62 22.22 5.34
CA TYR A 427 -7.30 21.91 4.09
C TYR A 427 -8.58 21.12 4.35
N LEU A 428 -8.55 20.18 5.30
CA LEU A 428 -9.65 19.28 5.63
C LEU A 428 -10.80 19.97 6.36
N THR A 429 -10.51 20.91 7.26
CA THR A 429 -11.53 21.59 8.08
C THR A 429 -11.94 22.96 7.54
N ARG A 430 -11.48 23.35 6.34
CA ARG A 430 -11.87 24.65 5.81
C ARG A 430 -13.31 24.67 5.32
N ASP A 431 -14.00 25.73 5.72
CA ASP A 431 -15.31 26.09 5.17
C ASP A 431 -15.18 26.62 3.74
N TRP A 432 -15.46 25.74 2.78
CA TRP A 432 -15.44 26.05 1.35
C TRP A 432 -16.45 27.13 0.93
N SER A 433 -17.41 27.47 1.79
CA SER A 433 -18.45 28.48 1.53
C SER A 433 -17.96 29.92 1.62
N ILE A 434 -16.84 30.20 2.31
CA ILE A 434 -16.37 31.57 2.56
C ILE A 434 -15.31 31.98 1.53
N LEU A 435 -14.08 31.47 1.70
CA LEU A 435 -12.94 31.80 0.85
C LEU A 435 -11.97 30.61 0.82
N GLY A 436 -11.69 30.09 -0.37
CA GLY A 436 -10.70 29.04 -0.57
C GLY A 436 -9.67 29.38 -1.66
N PRO A 437 -8.59 28.60 -1.78
CA PRO A 437 -7.57 28.69 -2.80
C PRO A 437 -8.18 28.55 -4.18
N HIS A 438 -9.25 27.79 -4.34
CA HIS A 438 -9.95 27.67 -5.63
C HIS A 438 -10.45 29.04 -6.14
N HIS A 439 -11.00 29.91 -5.29
CA HIS A 439 -11.37 31.28 -5.68
C HIS A 439 -10.14 32.11 -6.08
N LEU A 440 -9.04 31.94 -5.36
CA LEU A 440 -7.80 32.67 -5.55
C LEU A 440 -7.04 32.20 -6.81
N ASP A 441 -7.07 30.90 -7.09
CA ASP A 441 -6.53 30.24 -8.26
C ASP A 441 -7.38 30.61 -9.49
N GLU A 442 -8.70 30.67 -9.36
CA GLU A 442 -9.59 31.17 -10.42
C GLU A 442 -9.30 32.63 -10.75
N PHE A 443 -9.10 33.48 -9.74
CA PHE A 443 -8.65 34.86 -9.95
C PHE A 443 -7.32 34.92 -10.71
N ALA A 444 -6.32 34.13 -10.32
CA ALA A 444 -5.03 34.09 -11.00
C ALA A 444 -5.16 33.56 -12.44
N ARG A 445 -6.07 32.60 -12.69
CA ARG A 445 -6.37 32.06 -14.01
C ARG A 445 -7.00 33.11 -14.93
N ILE A 446 -7.99 33.86 -14.43
CA ILE A 446 -8.64 34.96 -15.16
C ILE A 446 -7.63 36.08 -15.42
N TRP A 447 -6.80 36.42 -14.44
CA TRP A 447 -5.75 37.43 -14.59
C TRP A 447 -4.77 37.08 -15.73
N ALA A 448 -4.41 35.80 -15.86
CA ALA A 448 -3.52 35.33 -16.92
C ALA A 448 -4.11 35.48 -18.35
N GLU A 449 -5.42 35.75 -18.50
CA GLU A 449 -6.04 36.09 -19.79
C GLU A 449 -5.84 37.57 -20.19
N TYR A 450 -5.49 38.43 -19.22
CA TYR A 450 -5.23 39.84 -19.46
C TYR A 450 -3.72 40.15 -19.47
N ASP A 451 -2.92 39.39 -18.71
CA ASP A 451 -1.47 39.59 -18.56
C ASP A 451 -0.69 38.35 -19.00
N HIS A 452 -0.53 38.18 -20.31
CA HIS A 452 0.11 37.00 -20.91
C HIS A 452 1.60 36.87 -20.54
N ASP A 453 2.29 37.99 -20.36
CA ASP A 453 3.72 38.05 -20.08
C ASP A 453 4.04 38.01 -18.58
N ALA A 454 3.01 37.89 -17.72
CA ALA A 454 3.14 37.91 -16.27
C ALA A 454 3.86 39.17 -15.74
N LYS A 455 3.54 40.35 -16.32
CA LYS A 455 4.10 41.65 -15.96
C LYS A 455 3.53 42.24 -14.66
N ALA A 456 2.54 41.58 -14.06
CA ALA A 456 1.78 42.02 -12.88
C ALA A 456 1.04 43.36 -13.10
N THR A 457 0.76 43.71 -14.35
CA THR A 457 0.07 44.95 -14.72
C THR A 457 -0.94 44.68 -15.84
N ALA A 458 -2.18 45.11 -15.66
CA ALA A 458 -3.22 45.08 -16.69
C ALA A 458 -3.64 46.50 -17.08
N ARG A 459 -4.06 46.70 -18.34
CA ARG A 459 -4.57 48.01 -18.81
C ARG A 459 -6.03 48.16 -18.39
N LEU A 460 -6.36 49.25 -17.70
CA LEU A 460 -7.70 49.56 -17.19
C LEU A 460 -8.74 49.94 -18.28
N TRP A 461 -8.31 50.17 -19.52
CA TRP A 461 -9.19 50.59 -20.62
C TRP A 461 -8.87 49.81 -21.90
N PRO A 462 -9.89 49.32 -22.64
CA PRO A 462 -9.67 48.85 -23.99
C PRO A 462 -9.38 50.09 -24.83
N THR A 463 -8.13 50.28 -25.22
CA THR A 463 -7.86 51.13 -26.38
C THR A 463 -8.57 50.48 -27.54
N LEU A 464 -9.73 51.03 -27.93
CA LEU A 464 -10.24 50.94 -29.29
C LEU A 464 -9.04 51.29 -30.19
N SER A 465 -8.36 50.26 -30.68
CA SER A 465 -7.45 50.42 -31.80
C SER A 465 -8.36 50.81 -32.95
N THR A 466 -8.50 52.13 -33.15
CA THR A 466 -8.81 52.70 -34.44
C THR A 466 -7.84 52.07 -35.43
N GLN A 467 -8.32 51.05 -36.15
CA GLN A 467 -7.80 50.74 -37.47
C GLN A 467 -7.98 52.02 -38.28
N SER A 468 -6.92 52.84 -38.30
CA SER A 468 -6.79 53.93 -39.24
C SER A 468 -6.18 53.32 -40.50
N SER A 469 -7.05 53.27 -41.53
CA SER A 469 -6.79 53.33 -42.98
C SER A 469 -5.63 52.50 -43.54
#